data_AF-A0A932PLF0-F1
#
_entry.id   AF-A0A932PLF0-F1
#
_cell.length_a   1.000
_cell.length_b   1.000
_cell.length_c   1.000
_cell.angle_alpha   90.00
_cell.angle_beta   90.00
_cell.angle_gamma   90.00
#
_symmetry.space_group_name_H-M   'P 1'
#
loop_
_entity.id
_entity.type
_entity.pdbx_description
1 polymer ?
#
loop_
_entity_poly.entity_id
_entity_poly.type
_entity_poly.pdbx_seq_one_letter_code
_entity_poly.pdbx_strand_id
1 'polypeptide(L)'
;MSLIRRLPPVLRALLAQALAFAALVALARLGLRFTPLIWVLLQAVLAVFLSRWTDLGPRWVFMQAALPFLVRSLWNAPIPGWVYLALFLGLALVFGGGLFTRVPLYHASRDAWEKLEPLLPERPGLHFVDLGCGFGGPVAHLAKARPDGTFLGIEASPLTWLVAWLRCLPRANARIRLGSLWRADLSGFDVAYAFLSPVPMPGLWAKVRREMKPGSRFISHSFDVPFETPHRVIPVEGRDGARLLVWEM
;
A
#
# COMPACT_ATOMS: atom_id res chain seq x y z
N MET A 1 -11.31 28.77 0.57
CA MET A 1 -10.45 27.62 0.95
C MET A 1 -9.00 28.06 1.01
N SER A 2 -8.37 28.13 2.19
CA SER A 2 -7.00 28.66 2.36
C SER A 2 -5.95 27.87 1.56
N LEU A 3 -4.95 28.56 1.00
CA LEU A 3 -3.86 27.97 0.20
C LEU A 3 -3.16 26.80 0.91
N ILE A 4 -3.06 26.87 2.24
CA ILE A 4 -2.45 25.85 3.11
C ILE A 4 -3.20 24.51 3.03
N ARG A 5 -4.54 24.51 2.90
CA ARG A 5 -5.33 23.27 2.83
C ARG A 5 -5.12 22.49 1.54
N ARG A 6 -4.57 23.12 0.50
CA ARG A 6 -4.21 22.45 -0.77
C ARG A 6 -2.89 21.70 -0.70
N LEU A 7 -2.07 21.95 0.33
CA LEU A 7 -0.80 21.25 0.50
C LEU A 7 -1.01 19.79 0.90
N PRO A 8 -0.14 18.87 0.45
CA PRO A 8 -0.07 17.50 0.96
C PRO A 8 -0.04 17.47 2.50
N PRO A 9 -0.68 16.47 3.15
CA PRO A 9 -0.73 16.38 4.61
C PRO A 9 0.64 16.48 5.29
N VAL A 10 1.69 15.90 4.70
CA VAL A 10 3.05 15.96 5.23
C VAL A 10 3.62 17.38 5.26
N LEU A 11 3.36 18.20 4.24
CA LEU A 11 3.85 19.58 4.21
C LEU A 11 3.10 20.46 5.21
N ARG A 12 1.77 20.26 5.35
CA ARG A 12 0.98 20.92 6.40
C ARG A 12 1.50 20.55 7.80
N ALA A 13 1.80 19.28 8.00
CA ALA A 13 2.35 18.76 9.25
C ALA A 13 3.73 19.37 9.58
N LEU A 14 4.65 19.43 8.61
CA LEU A 14 5.96 20.04 8.80
C LEU A 14 5.85 21.54 9.09
N LEU A 15 4.95 22.24 8.38
CA LEU A 15 4.70 23.66 8.61
C LEU A 15 4.18 23.91 10.03
N ALA A 16 3.25 23.09 10.53
CA ALA A 16 2.73 23.22 11.89
C ALA A 16 3.85 23.07 12.94
N GLN A 17 4.75 22.11 12.78
CA GLN A 17 5.92 21.94 13.65
C GLN A 17 6.89 23.12 13.57
N ALA A 18 7.19 23.58 12.36
CA ALA A 18 8.11 24.69 12.13
C ALA A 18 7.59 25.98 12.76
N LEU A 19 6.29 26.27 12.60
CA LEU A 19 5.64 27.42 13.22
C LEU A 19 5.60 27.31 14.74
N ALA A 20 5.29 26.13 15.28
CA ALA A 20 5.32 25.89 16.72
C ALA A 20 6.71 26.13 17.31
N PHE A 21 7.74 25.58 16.66
CA PHE A 21 9.13 25.77 17.08
C PHE A 21 9.57 27.23 16.98
N ALA A 22 9.27 27.91 15.86
CA ALA A 22 9.61 29.32 15.66
C ALA A 22 8.96 30.22 16.71
N ALA A 23 7.72 29.95 17.11
CA ALA A 23 7.03 30.69 18.17
C ALA A 23 7.76 30.52 19.52
N LEU A 24 8.17 29.30 19.89
CA LEU A 24 8.92 29.07 21.12
C LEU A 24 10.31 29.73 21.09
N VAL A 25 10.99 29.71 19.94
CA VAL A 25 12.26 30.44 19.75
C VAL A 25 12.07 31.95 19.92
N ALA A 26 10.98 32.51 19.38
CA ALA A 26 10.64 33.92 19.59
C ALA A 26 10.41 34.24 21.08
N LEU A 27 9.64 33.42 21.81
CA LEU A 27 9.46 33.60 23.26
C LEU A 27 10.80 33.51 24.02
N ALA A 28 11.67 32.58 23.64
CA ALA A 28 13.01 32.45 24.24
C ALA A 28 13.88 33.69 24.02
N ARG A 29 13.81 34.29 22.83
CA ARG A 29 14.51 35.56 22.53
C ARG A 29 13.97 36.74 23.32
N LEU A 30 12.70 36.69 23.73
CA LEU A 30 12.09 37.67 24.64
C LEU A 30 12.44 37.41 26.12
N GLY A 31 13.27 36.41 26.41
CA GLY A 31 13.78 36.13 27.76
C GLY A 31 13.05 35.01 28.51
N LEU A 32 11.99 34.42 27.94
CA LEU A 32 11.29 33.28 28.54
C LEU A 32 12.14 32.02 28.41
N ARG A 33 12.63 31.48 29.53
CA ARG A 33 13.40 30.23 29.55
C ARG A 33 12.52 29.07 29.99
N PHE A 34 12.54 27.99 29.21
CA PHE A 34 11.86 26.75 29.55
C PHE A 34 12.88 25.63 29.74
N THR A 35 12.57 24.70 30.65
CA THR A 35 13.33 23.45 30.71
C THR A 35 13.12 22.65 29.41
N PRO A 36 14.04 21.74 29.04
CA PRO A 36 13.90 20.96 27.82
C PRO A 36 12.59 20.16 27.75
N LEU A 37 12.09 19.66 28.88
CA LEU A 37 10.82 18.92 28.93
C LEU A 37 9.62 19.85 28.66
N ILE A 38 9.60 21.02 29.29
CA ILE A 38 8.54 22.02 29.06
C ILE A 38 8.55 22.50 27.62
N TRP A 39 9.74 22.70 27.03
CA TRP A 39 9.87 23.05 25.62
C TRP A 39 9.21 22.02 24.70
N VAL A 40 9.53 20.74 24.89
CA VAL A 40 8.97 19.64 24.09
C VAL A 40 7.45 19.56 24.24
N LEU A 41 6.94 19.69 25.47
CA LEU A 41 5.50 19.70 25.75
C LEU A 41 4.79 20.87 25.05
N LEU A 42 5.31 22.09 25.18
CA LEU A 42 4.74 23.27 24.54
C LEU A 42 4.75 23.15 23.02
N GLN A 43 5.84 22.62 22.45
CA GLN A 43 5.94 22.42 21.01
C GLN A 43 4.90 21.39 20.53
N ALA A 44 4.74 20.28 21.25
CA ALA A 44 3.75 19.26 20.93
C ALA A 44 2.32 19.81 20.99
N VAL A 45 1.97 20.54 22.06
CA VAL A 45 0.64 21.16 22.23
C VAL A 45 0.36 22.17 21.12
N LEU A 46 1.32 23.06 20.84
CA LEU A 46 1.15 24.10 19.82
C LEU A 46 1.06 23.50 18.42
N ALA A 47 1.88 22.49 18.11
CA ALA A 47 1.83 21.80 16.83
C ALA A 47 0.52 21.01 16.64
N VAL A 48 0.00 20.38 17.69
CA VAL A 48 -1.34 19.74 17.69
C VAL A 48 -2.43 20.77 17.43
N PHE A 49 -2.39 21.91 18.12
CA PHE A 49 -3.36 23.00 17.93
C PHE A 49 -3.35 23.52 16.49
N LEU A 50 -2.17 23.84 15.95
CA LEU A 50 -2.01 24.26 14.55
C LEU A 50 -2.47 23.19 13.56
N SER A 51 -2.23 21.91 13.87
CA SER A 51 -2.65 20.79 13.03
C SER A 51 -4.17 20.67 12.91
N ARG A 52 -4.91 20.96 13.99
CA ARG A 52 -6.38 21.01 13.96
C ARG A 52 -6.89 22.12 13.03
N TRP A 53 -6.18 23.25 12.95
CA TRP A 53 -6.54 24.35 12.06
C TRP A 53 -6.29 24.04 10.56
N THR A 54 -5.29 23.19 10.29
CA THR A 54 -4.93 22.75 8.92
C THR A 54 -5.70 21.52 8.40
N ASP A 55 -6.69 21.03 9.15
CA ASP A 55 -7.54 19.88 8.78
C ASP A 55 -6.72 18.59 8.55
N LEU A 56 -5.83 18.30 9.51
CA LEU A 56 -5.08 17.06 9.55
C LEU A 56 -5.88 15.99 10.30
N GLY A 57 -5.98 14.79 9.70
CA GLY A 57 -6.70 13.67 10.30
C GLY A 57 -6.07 13.15 11.61
N PRO A 58 -6.77 12.29 12.37
CA PRO A 58 -6.35 11.88 13.72
C PRO A 58 -4.94 11.28 13.81
N ARG A 59 -4.54 10.47 12.82
CA ARG A 59 -3.20 9.86 12.75
C ARG A 59 -2.10 10.92 12.65
N TRP A 60 -2.31 11.95 11.83
CA TRP A 60 -1.37 13.06 11.70
C TRP A 60 -1.27 13.86 13.00
N VAL A 61 -2.37 14.09 13.69
CA VAL A 61 -2.34 14.79 14.98
C VAL A 61 -1.60 14.00 16.05
N PHE A 62 -1.75 12.67 16.08
CA PHE A 62 -0.94 11.82 16.96
C PHE A 62 0.57 11.96 16.66
N MET A 63 0.95 11.90 15.38
CA MET A 63 2.35 12.09 14.97
C MET A 63 2.90 13.47 15.39
N GLN A 64 2.06 14.51 15.34
CA GLN A 64 2.40 15.87 15.76
C GLN A 64 2.69 15.97 17.25
N ALA A 65 1.92 15.25 18.07
CA ALA A 65 2.16 15.17 19.49
C ALA A 65 3.45 14.38 19.80
N ALA A 66 3.70 13.27 19.09
CA ALA A 66 4.82 12.38 19.37
C ALA A 66 6.18 12.91 18.85
N LEU A 67 6.19 13.64 17.73
CA LEU A 67 7.42 14.00 17.03
C LEU A 67 8.42 14.81 17.89
N PRO A 68 8.02 15.85 18.65
CA PRO A 68 8.97 16.61 19.48
C PRO A 68 9.66 15.73 20.54
N PHE A 69 8.94 14.77 21.11
CA PHE A 69 9.51 13.81 22.06
C PHE A 69 10.48 12.85 21.37
N LEU A 70 10.10 12.32 20.20
CA LEU A 70 10.97 11.45 19.42
C LEU A 70 12.28 12.16 19.07
N VAL A 71 12.21 13.39 18.55
CA VAL A 71 13.39 14.19 18.23
C VAL A 71 14.24 14.42 19.48
N ARG A 72 13.62 14.78 20.61
CA ARG A 72 14.35 15.02 21.87
C ARG A 72 15.09 13.77 22.36
N SER A 73 14.44 12.61 22.29
CA SER A 73 15.00 11.32 22.71
C SER A 73 16.15 10.87 21.80
N LEU A 74 16.10 11.22 20.52
CA LEU A 74 17.12 10.85 19.53
C LEU A 74 18.26 11.87 19.38
N TRP A 75 18.09 13.12 19.83
CA TRP A 75 19.01 14.24 19.56
C TRP A 75 20.49 13.96 19.90
N ASN A 76 20.74 13.22 20.98
CA ASN A 76 22.08 12.81 21.40
C ASN A 76 22.19 11.28 21.58
N ALA A 77 21.27 10.52 20.98
CA ALA A 77 21.34 9.07 21.07
C ALA A 77 22.57 8.60 20.26
N PRO A 78 23.44 7.75 20.81
CA PRO A 78 24.63 7.22 20.12
C PRO A 78 24.21 6.14 19.11
N ILE A 79 23.35 6.50 18.16
CA ILE A 79 22.81 5.58 17.17
C ILE A 79 23.87 5.37 16.09
N PRO A 80 24.37 4.13 15.92
CA PRO A 80 25.35 3.85 14.90
C PRO A 80 24.80 4.18 13.50
N GLY A 81 25.65 4.72 12.62
CA GLY A 81 25.27 5.09 11.26
C GLY A 81 24.60 3.96 10.46
N TRP A 82 25.01 2.71 10.72
CA TRP A 82 24.44 1.54 10.04
C TRP A 82 22.96 1.32 10.33
N VAL A 83 22.42 1.82 11.45
CA VAL A 83 20.98 1.71 11.76
C VAL A 83 20.15 2.50 10.77
N TYR A 84 20.59 3.71 10.41
CA TYR A 84 19.92 4.52 9.38
C TYR A 84 20.00 3.86 8.01
N LEU A 85 21.15 3.26 7.67
CA LEU A 85 21.31 2.48 6.45
C LEU A 85 20.38 1.27 6.45
N ALA A 86 20.29 0.52 7.55
CA ALA A 86 19.41 -0.63 7.67
C ALA A 86 17.93 -0.23 7.56
N LEU A 87 17.51 0.88 8.17
CA LEU A 87 16.16 1.43 8.03
C LEU A 87 15.88 1.83 6.58
N PHE A 88 16.82 2.53 5.93
CA PHE A 88 16.69 2.90 4.52
C PHE A 88 16.58 1.67 3.63
N LEU A 89 17.45 0.68 3.80
CA LEU A 89 17.41 -0.58 3.05
C LEU A 89 16.11 -1.34 3.31
N GLY A 90 15.63 -1.40 4.56
CA GLY A 90 14.35 -2.01 4.91
C GLY A 90 13.18 -1.33 4.19
N LEU A 91 13.12 0.00 4.20
CA LEU A 91 12.13 0.77 3.46
C LEU A 91 12.26 0.54 1.94
N ALA A 92 13.47 0.50 1.40
CA ALA A 92 13.72 0.23 -0.01
C ALA A 92 13.30 -1.19 -0.41
N LEU A 93 13.46 -2.20 0.45
CA LEU A 93 13.03 -3.57 0.18
C LEU A 93 11.50 -3.75 0.21
N VAL A 94 10.79 -2.90 0.97
CA VAL A 94 9.32 -2.89 1.05
C VAL A 94 8.68 -2.04 -0.04
N PHE A 95 9.18 -0.81 -0.23
CA PHE A 95 8.57 0.20 -1.10
C PHE A 95 9.31 0.41 -2.42
N GLY A 96 10.55 -0.09 -2.55
CA GLY A 96 11.37 0.12 -3.74
C GLY A 96 10.82 -0.55 -4.98
N GLY A 97 10.12 -1.68 -4.85
CA GLY A 97 9.38 -2.27 -5.98
C GLY A 97 8.37 -1.28 -6.58
N GLY A 98 7.68 -0.51 -5.73
CA GLY A 98 6.76 0.55 -6.11
C GLY A 98 7.41 1.75 -6.84
N LEU A 99 8.70 2.01 -6.62
CA LEU A 99 9.43 3.04 -7.38
C LEU A 99 9.59 2.63 -8.87
N PHE A 100 9.77 1.34 -9.13
CA PHE A 100 9.92 0.82 -10.49
C PHE A 100 8.59 0.48 -11.16
N THR A 101 7.60 0.02 -10.39
CA THR A 101 6.29 -0.42 -10.91
C THR A 101 5.20 0.66 -10.83
N ARG A 102 5.42 1.75 -10.07
CA ARG A 102 4.44 2.82 -9.77
C ARG A 102 3.17 2.31 -9.09
N VAL A 103 3.31 1.26 -8.28
CA VAL A 103 2.20 0.64 -7.55
C VAL A 103 2.47 0.74 -6.05
N PRO A 104 1.69 1.55 -5.32
CA PRO A 104 1.67 1.51 -3.86
C PRO A 104 1.25 0.13 -3.35
N LEU A 105 1.74 -0.27 -2.19
CA LEU A 105 1.33 -1.51 -1.56
C LEU A 105 -0.13 -1.38 -1.06
N TYR A 106 -1.06 -2.02 -1.75
CA TYR A 106 -2.44 -2.15 -1.31
C TYR A 106 -2.70 -3.53 -0.72
N HIS A 107 -3.61 -3.60 0.24
CA HIS A 107 -4.02 -4.84 0.88
C HIS A 107 -5.50 -5.07 0.65
N ALA A 108 -5.79 -6.16 -0.05
CA ALA A 108 -7.15 -6.63 -0.19
C ALA A 108 -7.68 -7.13 1.16
N SER A 109 -8.91 -6.74 1.51
CA SER A 109 -9.61 -7.22 2.70
C SER A 109 -9.91 -8.73 2.58
N ARG A 110 -10.23 -9.38 3.70
CA ARG A 110 -10.66 -10.80 3.68
C ARG A 110 -11.93 -10.99 2.86
N ASP A 111 -12.88 -10.06 2.99
CA ASP A 111 -14.09 -10.02 2.17
C ASP A 111 -13.78 -10.00 0.67
N ALA A 112 -12.72 -9.28 0.24
CA ALA A 112 -12.27 -9.32 -1.14
C ALA A 112 -11.80 -10.71 -1.57
N TRP A 113 -11.11 -11.45 -0.70
CA TRP A 113 -10.60 -12.79 -0.99
C TRP A 113 -11.74 -13.80 -1.10
N GLU A 114 -12.70 -13.73 -0.18
CA GLU A 114 -13.91 -14.57 -0.17
C GLU A 114 -14.77 -14.32 -1.42
N LYS A 115 -14.90 -13.06 -1.84
CA LYS A 115 -15.63 -12.69 -3.08
C LYS A 115 -14.90 -13.06 -4.36
N LEU A 116 -13.60 -13.37 -4.32
CA LEU A 116 -12.89 -13.92 -5.48
C LEU A 116 -13.22 -15.39 -5.72
N GLU A 117 -13.54 -16.17 -4.68
CA GLU A 117 -13.85 -17.60 -4.82
C GLU A 117 -14.96 -17.91 -5.84
N PRO A 118 -16.16 -17.27 -5.76
CA PRO A 118 -17.24 -17.52 -6.73
C PRO A 118 -16.97 -16.94 -8.12
N LEU A 119 -15.85 -16.21 -8.30
CA LEU A 119 -15.41 -15.69 -9.60
C LEU A 119 -14.44 -16.63 -10.31
N LEU A 120 -13.95 -17.67 -9.63
CA LEU A 120 -13.11 -18.67 -10.25
C LEU A 120 -13.96 -19.64 -11.09
N PRO A 121 -13.40 -20.23 -12.16
CA PRO A 121 -14.06 -21.32 -12.88
C PRO A 121 -14.41 -22.48 -11.94
N GLU A 122 -15.58 -23.09 -12.14
CA GLU A 122 -16.00 -24.27 -11.37
C GLU A 122 -15.26 -25.54 -11.78
N ARG A 123 -14.72 -25.57 -13.01
CA ARG A 123 -13.97 -26.73 -13.51
C ARG A 123 -12.66 -26.94 -12.74
N PRO A 124 -12.25 -28.20 -12.52
CA PRO A 124 -10.97 -28.51 -11.89
C PRO A 124 -9.78 -28.09 -12.77
N GLY A 125 -8.62 -27.94 -12.16
CA GLY A 125 -7.38 -27.60 -12.86
C GLY A 125 -7.30 -26.14 -13.32
N LEU A 126 -8.03 -25.23 -12.68
CA LEU A 126 -7.95 -23.81 -13.03
C LEU A 126 -6.57 -23.23 -12.70
N HIS A 127 -6.11 -22.29 -13.52
CA HIS A 127 -4.87 -21.57 -13.31
C HIS A 127 -5.17 -20.10 -13.00
N PHE A 128 -4.74 -19.65 -11.82
CA PHE A 128 -4.94 -18.28 -11.34
C PHE A 128 -3.61 -17.55 -11.16
N VAL A 129 -3.55 -16.27 -11.54
CA VAL A 129 -2.40 -15.38 -11.26
C VAL A 129 -2.81 -14.11 -10.55
N ASP A 130 -2.09 -13.75 -9.48
CA ASP A 130 -2.14 -12.46 -8.79
C ASP A 130 -0.95 -11.59 -9.20
N LEU A 131 -1.24 -10.52 -9.94
CA LEU A 131 -0.27 -9.58 -10.50
C LEU A 131 -0.02 -8.45 -9.49
N GLY A 132 1.12 -8.53 -8.78
CA GLY A 132 1.42 -7.64 -7.65
C GLY A 132 0.84 -8.17 -6.34
N CYS A 133 1.14 -9.43 -6.00
CA CYS A 133 0.45 -10.15 -4.93
C CYS A 133 0.74 -9.64 -3.50
N GLY A 134 1.68 -8.70 -3.33
CA GLY A 134 2.04 -8.14 -2.04
C GLY A 134 2.46 -9.22 -1.05
N PHE A 135 1.72 -9.36 0.05
CA PHE A 135 1.97 -10.41 1.06
C PHE A 135 1.32 -11.78 0.71
N GLY A 136 0.77 -11.97 -0.49
CA GLY A 136 0.24 -13.25 -0.96
C GLY A 136 -1.07 -13.70 -0.28
N GLY A 137 -1.86 -12.74 0.22
CA GLY A 137 -3.13 -13.02 0.90
C GLY A 137 -4.15 -13.75 0.01
N PRO A 138 -4.55 -13.19 -1.14
CA PRO A 138 -5.48 -13.84 -2.07
C PRO A 138 -4.98 -15.21 -2.53
N VAL A 139 -3.70 -15.31 -2.94
CA VAL A 139 -3.10 -16.57 -3.38
C VAL A 139 -3.20 -17.65 -2.31
N ALA A 140 -2.81 -17.36 -1.08
CA ALA A 140 -2.86 -18.32 0.02
C ALA A 140 -4.30 -18.69 0.42
N HIS A 141 -5.24 -17.75 0.32
CA HIS A 141 -6.65 -17.98 0.60
C HIS A 141 -7.28 -18.91 -0.44
N LEU A 142 -7.16 -18.55 -1.71
CA LEU A 142 -7.77 -19.31 -2.81
C LEU A 142 -7.13 -20.69 -2.97
N ALA A 143 -5.80 -20.82 -2.81
CA ALA A 143 -5.13 -22.11 -2.84
C ALA A 143 -5.61 -23.06 -1.73
N LYS A 144 -6.03 -22.53 -0.57
CA LYS A 144 -6.64 -23.32 0.50
C LYS A 144 -8.09 -23.70 0.15
N ALA A 145 -8.87 -22.78 -0.40
CA ALA A 145 -10.28 -22.98 -0.73
C ALA A 145 -10.47 -23.90 -1.95
N ARG A 146 -9.52 -23.92 -2.88
CA ARG A 146 -9.57 -24.66 -4.15
C ARG A 146 -8.33 -25.53 -4.35
N PRO A 147 -8.23 -26.68 -3.66
CA PRO A 147 -7.10 -27.61 -3.82
C PRO A 147 -6.93 -28.16 -5.24
N ASP A 148 -7.99 -28.10 -6.04
CA ASP A 148 -8.06 -28.52 -7.45
C ASP A 148 -7.48 -27.51 -8.44
N GLY A 149 -7.18 -26.28 -8.00
CA GLY A 149 -6.60 -25.22 -8.83
C GLY A 149 -5.12 -24.99 -8.55
N THR A 150 -4.44 -24.26 -9.43
CA THR A 150 -3.07 -23.77 -9.24
C THR A 150 -3.04 -22.25 -9.17
N PHE A 151 -2.27 -21.72 -8.22
CA PHE A 151 -2.28 -20.30 -7.88
C PHE A 151 -0.85 -19.74 -7.91
N LEU A 152 -0.64 -18.72 -8.73
CA LEU A 152 0.64 -18.01 -8.85
C LEU A 152 0.49 -16.58 -8.32
N GLY A 153 1.35 -16.17 -7.39
CA GLY A 153 1.56 -14.75 -7.06
C GLY A 153 2.83 -14.22 -7.69
N ILE A 154 2.79 -13.01 -8.23
CA ILE A 154 3.97 -12.31 -8.76
C ILE A 154 4.15 -11.02 -7.97
N GLU A 155 5.32 -10.81 -7.38
CA GLU A 155 5.64 -9.63 -6.59
C GLU A 155 7.03 -9.10 -6.97
N ALA A 156 7.16 -7.78 -7.11
CA ALA A 156 8.41 -7.14 -7.51
C ALA A 156 9.29 -6.76 -6.31
N SER A 157 8.69 -6.57 -5.13
CA SER A 157 9.38 -6.09 -3.93
C SER A 157 9.91 -7.29 -3.12
N PRO A 158 11.23 -7.42 -2.89
CA PRO A 158 11.80 -8.62 -2.29
C PRO A 158 11.24 -8.97 -0.91
N LEU A 159 10.96 -8.00 -0.04
CA LEU A 159 10.49 -8.31 1.31
C LEU A 159 9.04 -8.78 1.34
N THR A 160 8.15 -8.14 0.57
CA THR A 160 6.75 -8.58 0.48
C THR A 160 6.66 -9.92 -0.23
N TRP A 161 7.49 -10.16 -1.26
CA TRP A 161 7.68 -11.47 -1.89
C TRP A 161 8.09 -12.54 -0.88
N LEU A 162 9.10 -12.29 -0.04
CA LEU A 162 9.56 -13.27 0.96
C LEU A 162 8.44 -13.65 1.93
N VAL A 163 7.68 -12.66 2.41
CA VAL A 163 6.52 -12.90 3.28
C VAL A 163 5.43 -13.71 2.56
N ALA A 164 5.13 -13.36 1.30
CA ALA A 164 4.16 -14.11 0.48
C ALA A 164 4.62 -15.56 0.25
N TRP A 165 5.90 -15.75 -0.05
CA TRP A 165 6.51 -17.06 -0.27
C TRP A 165 6.41 -17.92 0.99
N LEU A 166 6.80 -17.40 2.16
CA LEU A 166 6.65 -18.10 3.45
C LEU A 166 5.18 -18.42 3.75
N ARG A 167 4.26 -17.49 3.49
CA ARG A 167 2.82 -17.69 3.69
C ARG A 167 2.25 -18.81 2.80
N CYS A 168 2.77 -18.95 1.59
CA CYS A 168 2.30 -19.94 0.62
C CYS A 168 3.06 -21.27 0.68
N LEU A 169 4.23 -21.32 1.33
CA LEU A 169 5.09 -22.50 1.44
C LEU A 169 4.35 -23.80 1.86
N PRO A 170 3.36 -23.78 2.79
CA PRO A 170 2.64 -25.00 3.17
C PRO A 170 1.65 -25.53 2.13
N ARG A 171 1.45 -24.84 1.00
CA ARG A 171 0.40 -25.13 0.00
C ARG A 171 1.04 -25.63 -1.28
N ALA A 172 0.86 -26.91 -1.60
CA ALA A 172 1.45 -27.54 -2.79
C ALA A 172 0.99 -26.90 -4.12
N ASN A 173 -0.21 -26.33 -4.14
CA ASN A 173 -0.81 -25.70 -5.30
C ASN A 173 -0.63 -24.17 -5.37
N ALA A 174 0.17 -23.58 -4.47
CA ALA A 174 0.50 -22.15 -4.49
C ALA A 174 1.98 -21.94 -4.78
N ARG A 175 2.28 -20.98 -5.67
CA ARG A 175 3.66 -20.55 -5.95
C ARG A 175 3.75 -19.05 -5.92
N ILE A 176 4.89 -18.52 -5.49
CA ILE A 176 5.16 -17.08 -5.44
C ILE A 176 6.47 -16.80 -6.17
N ARG A 177 6.43 -15.91 -7.16
CA ARG A 177 7.58 -15.56 -8.01
C ARG A 177 7.99 -14.11 -7.79
N LEU A 178 9.27 -13.90 -7.48
CA LEU A 178 9.88 -12.58 -7.46
C LEU A 178 10.06 -12.11 -8.89
N GLY A 179 9.45 -10.98 -9.26
CA GLY A 179 9.58 -10.44 -10.61
C GLY A 179 8.55 -9.38 -10.95
N SER A 180 8.68 -8.86 -12.16
CA SER A 180 7.73 -7.89 -12.69
C SER A 180 6.55 -8.60 -13.34
N LEU A 181 5.33 -8.14 -13.03
CA LEU A 181 4.10 -8.58 -13.70
C LEU A 181 4.16 -8.41 -15.23
N TRP A 182 4.92 -7.42 -15.73
CA TRP A 182 5.06 -7.15 -17.16
C TRP A 182 5.76 -8.29 -17.92
N ARG A 183 6.63 -9.04 -17.22
CA ARG A 183 7.36 -10.20 -17.75
C ARG A 183 6.61 -11.52 -17.56
N ALA A 184 5.43 -11.49 -16.94
CA ALA A 184 4.58 -12.67 -16.80
C ALA A 184 3.89 -12.98 -18.12
N ASP A 185 3.94 -14.22 -18.58
CA ASP A 185 3.07 -14.69 -19.67
C ASP A 185 1.69 -15.01 -19.09
N LEU A 186 0.64 -14.41 -19.64
CA LEU A 186 -0.73 -14.58 -19.17
C LEU A 186 -1.51 -15.67 -19.92
N SER A 187 -0.96 -16.24 -20.99
CA SER A 187 -1.66 -17.17 -21.89
C SER A 187 -2.10 -18.47 -21.23
N GLY A 188 -1.36 -18.92 -20.22
CA GLY A 188 -1.66 -20.15 -19.47
C GLY A 188 -2.69 -20.00 -18.34
N PHE A 189 -3.22 -18.80 -18.10
CA PHE A 189 -4.11 -18.53 -16.96
C PHE A 189 -5.59 -18.43 -17.37
N ASP A 190 -6.46 -18.92 -16.50
CA ASP A 190 -7.91 -18.78 -16.62
C ASP A 190 -8.40 -17.50 -15.93
N VAL A 191 -7.67 -17.05 -14.90
CA VAL A 191 -7.99 -15.83 -14.15
C VAL A 191 -6.71 -15.05 -13.88
N ALA A 192 -6.71 -13.77 -14.23
CA ALA A 192 -5.71 -12.81 -13.82
C ALA A 192 -6.34 -11.79 -12.88
N TYR A 193 -5.77 -11.66 -11.67
CA TYR A 193 -6.20 -10.71 -10.66
C TYR A 193 -5.15 -9.63 -10.45
N ALA A 194 -5.58 -8.39 -10.19
CA ALA A 194 -4.69 -7.26 -9.93
C ALA A 194 -5.28 -6.30 -8.90
N PHE A 195 -4.47 -5.90 -7.91
CA PHE A 195 -4.79 -4.77 -7.01
C PHE A 195 -3.65 -3.74 -7.02
N LEU A 196 -3.57 -2.97 -8.11
CA LEU A 196 -2.43 -2.11 -8.42
C LEU A 196 -2.69 -0.63 -8.11
N SER A 197 -2.73 0.24 -9.11
CA SER A 197 -3.07 1.66 -9.03
C SER A 197 -3.65 2.10 -10.38
N PRO A 198 -4.21 3.31 -10.54
CA PRO A 198 -4.77 3.74 -11.83
C PRO A 198 -3.73 3.81 -12.96
N VAL A 199 -2.47 4.13 -12.62
CA VAL A 199 -1.39 4.39 -13.60
C VAL A 199 -1.06 3.19 -14.50
N PRO A 200 -0.85 1.96 -13.99
CA PRO A 200 -0.56 0.80 -14.83
C PRO A 200 -1.79 0.20 -15.53
N MET A 201 -3.02 0.57 -15.17
CA MET A 201 -4.23 -0.12 -15.69
C MET A 201 -4.34 -0.13 -17.21
N PRO A 202 -4.09 0.96 -17.96
CA PRO A 202 -4.17 0.92 -19.43
C PRO A 202 -3.17 -0.04 -20.07
N GLY A 203 -1.92 -0.04 -19.57
CA GLY A 203 -0.89 -0.95 -20.07
C GLY A 203 -1.17 -2.40 -19.69
N LEU A 204 -1.68 -2.63 -18.48
CA LEU A 204 -2.07 -3.96 -18.03
C LEU A 204 -3.23 -4.50 -18.86
N TRP A 205 -4.23 -3.67 -19.15
CA TRP A 205 -5.35 -4.04 -20.01
C TRP A 205 -4.90 -4.44 -21.41
N ALA A 206 -4.00 -3.65 -22.03
CA ALA A 206 -3.44 -3.99 -23.33
C ALA A 206 -2.68 -5.33 -23.31
N LYS A 207 -2.00 -5.65 -22.21
CA LYS A 207 -1.34 -6.95 -22.00
C LYS A 207 -2.35 -8.09 -21.86
N VAL A 208 -3.35 -7.91 -21.00
CA VAL A 208 -4.45 -8.86 -20.75
C VAL A 208 -5.16 -9.22 -22.05
N ARG A 209 -5.57 -8.21 -22.83
CA ARG A 209 -6.24 -8.42 -24.14
C ARG A 209 -5.39 -9.14 -25.17
N ARG A 210 -4.07 -8.97 -25.12
CA ARG A 210 -3.16 -9.59 -26.08
C ARG A 210 -2.84 -11.03 -25.73
N GLU A 211 -2.71 -11.33 -24.45
CA GLU A 211 -2.10 -12.58 -23.99
C GLU A 211 -3.10 -13.57 -23.41
N MET A 212 -4.20 -13.11 -22.80
CA MET A 212 -5.18 -14.00 -22.21
C MET A 212 -6.07 -14.66 -23.28
N LYS A 213 -6.43 -15.91 -23.04
CA LYS A 213 -7.27 -16.70 -23.95
C LYS A 213 -8.76 -16.33 -23.84
N PRO A 214 -9.56 -16.51 -24.92
CA PRO A 214 -11.01 -16.38 -24.83
C PRO A 214 -11.62 -17.27 -23.75
N GLY A 215 -12.60 -16.76 -23.02
CA GLY A 215 -13.26 -17.45 -21.90
C GLY A 215 -12.46 -17.43 -20.59
N SER A 216 -11.39 -16.65 -20.51
CA SER A 216 -10.68 -16.33 -19.26
C SER A 216 -11.21 -15.02 -18.66
N ARG A 217 -10.83 -14.73 -17.42
CA ARG A 217 -11.28 -13.54 -16.69
C ARG A 217 -10.14 -12.65 -16.23
N PHE A 218 -10.27 -11.35 -16.44
CA PHE A 218 -9.47 -10.35 -15.75
C PHE A 218 -10.27 -9.71 -14.63
N ILE A 219 -9.69 -9.67 -13.43
CA ILE A 219 -10.33 -9.11 -12.23
C ILE A 219 -9.43 -8.02 -11.66
N SER A 220 -9.91 -6.78 -11.67
CA SER A 220 -9.23 -5.65 -11.01
C SER A 220 -9.92 -5.32 -9.69
N HIS A 221 -9.14 -5.16 -8.63
CA HIS A 221 -9.63 -4.63 -7.38
C HIS A 221 -9.62 -3.10 -7.43
N SER A 222 -10.82 -2.53 -7.54
CA SER A 222 -11.20 -1.11 -7.47
C SER A 222 -10.60 -0.16 -8.51
N PHE A 223 -9.57 -0.56 -9.24
CA PHE A 223 -8.95 0.30 -10.24
C PHE A 223 -9.54 -0.02 -11.61
N ASP A 224 -10.24 0.96 -12.16
CA ASP A 224 -10.92 0.82 -13.43
C ASP A 224 -9.95 0.81 -14.61
N VAL A 225 -10.41 0.25 -15.74
CA VAL A 225 -9.72 0.39 -17.02
C VAL A 225 -10.39 1.54 -17.77
N PRO A 226 -9.65 2.61 -18.13
CA PRO A 226 -10.26 3.74 -18.82
C PRO A 226 -10.98 3.31 -20.10
N PHE A 227 -12.22 3.78 -20.25
CA PHE A 227 -13.10 3.54 -21.41
C PHE A 227 -13.57 2.10 -21.62
N GLU A 228 -13.38 1.21 -20.63
CA GLU A 228 -13.76 -0.20 -20.74
C GLU A 228 -14.75 -0.56 -19.63
N THR A 229 -15.95 -0.99 -20.01
CA THR A 229 -17.00 -1.31 -19.02
C THR A 229 -16.81 -2.74 -18.51
N PRO A 230 -16.72 -2.97 -17.18
CA PRO A 230 -16.66 -4.31 -16.62
C PRO A 230 -18.00 -5.04 -16.82
N HIS A 231 -17.92 -6.35 -17.03
CA HIS A 231 -19.09 -7.23 -17.14
C HIS A 231 -19.79 -7.42 -15.79
N ARG A 232 -19.02 -7.41 -14.70
CA ARG A 232 -19.55 -7.50 -13.34
C ARG A 232 -18.82 -6.54 -12.41
N VAL A 233 -19.57 -5.95 -11.50
CA VAL A 233 -19.06 -5.10 -10.42
C VAL A 233 -19.56 -5.66 -9.10
N ILE A 234 -18.64 -6.06 -8.23
CA ILE A 234 -18.97 -6.68 -6.93
C ILE A 234 -18.45 -5.78 -5.83
N PRO A 235 -19.31 -5.24 -4.94
CA PRO A 235 -18.88 -4.39 -3.84
C PRO A 235 -18.06 -5.21 -2.83
N VAL A 236 -17.04 -4.59 -2.26
CA VAL A 236 -16.13 -5.20 -1.28
C VAL A 236 -16.06 -4.30 -0.05
N GLU A 237 -15.97 -4.89 1.13
CA GLU A 237 -15.74 -4.16 2.37
C GLU A 237 -14.33 -3.56 2.41
N GLY A 238 -14.22 -2.34 2.91
CA GLY A 238 -12.95 -1.66 3.07
C GLY A 238 -13.08 -0.16 2.85
N ARG A 239 -12.28 0.37 1.93
CA ARG A 239 -12.37 1.79 1.54
C ARG A 239 -13.70 2.08 0.83
N ASP A 240 -14.19 3.31 0.95
CA ASP A 240 -15.35 3.77 0.19
C ASP A 240 -15.15 3.51 -1.31
N GLY A 241 -16.13 2.85 -1.92
CA GLY A 241 -16.08 2.44 -3.32
C GLY A 241 -15.19 1.22 -3.63
N ALA A 242 -14.73 0.47 -2.62
CA ALA A 242 -14.05 -0.79 -2.83
C ALA A 242 -14.94 -1.79 -3.59
N ARG A 243 -14.39 -2.40 -4.65
CA ARG A 243 -15.13 -3.26 -5.57
C ARG A 243 -14.21 -4.17 -6.37
N LEU A 244 -14.67 -5.34 -6.77
CA LEU A 244 -14.05 -6.15 -7.82
C LEU A 244 -14.72 -5.81 -9.15
N LEU A 245 -13.89 -5.53 -10.15
CA LEU A 245 -14.29 -5.25 -11.53
C LEU A 245 -13.87 -6.45 -12.37
N VAL A 246 -14.81 -7.07 -13.07
CA VAL A 246 -14.58 -8.32 -13.80
C VAL A 246 -14.80 -8.09 -15.29
N TRP A 247 -13.83 -8.48 -16.10
CA TRP A 247 -13.93 -8.55 -17.55
C TRP A 247 -13.76 -10.01 -18.00
N GLU A 248 -14.66 -10.47 -18.86
CA GLU A 248 -14.50 -11.73 -19.59
C GLU A 248 -13.69 -11.44 -20.87
N MET A 249 -12.76 -12.34 -21.21
CA MET A 249 -11.84 -12.21 -22.34
C MET A 249 -12.28 -12.99 -23.57
#